data_AF-A0A1I4R061-F1
#
_entry.id   AF-A0A1I4R061-F1
#
_cell.length_a   1.000
_cell.length_b   1.000
_cell.length_c   1.000
_cell.angle_alpha   90.00
_cell.angle_beta   90.00
_cell.angle_gamma   90.00
#
_symmetry.space_group_name_H-M   'P 1'
#
loop_
_entity.id
_entity.type
_entity.pdbx_description
1 polymer ?
#
loop_
_entity_poly.entity_id
_entity_poly.type
_entity_poly.pdbx_seq_one_letter_code
_entity_poly.pdbx_strand_id
1 'polypeptide(L)'
;MLMTPPTPQQLALLLDEELQDLAALWRKQAAHGVRPAFGVAHALEAECRRRGREHMAQLRPARVSASADEGRWWNRLWPQGVAANKKGLGMSAESLMLP
;
A
#
# COMPACT_ATOMS: atom_id res chain seq x y z
N MET A 1 -13.34 -28.53 -12.17
CA MET A 1 -13.24 -27.06 -11.96
C MET A 1 -13.27 -26.81 -10.47
N LEU A 2 -12.30 -26.07 -9.90
CA LEU A 2 -12.23 -25.85 -8.45
C LEU A 2 -13.32 -24.85 -8.00
N MET A 3 -14.39 -25.32 -7.37
CA MET A 3 -15.48 -24.48 -6.84
C MET A 3 -15.20 -23.95 -5.43
N THR A 4 -14.01 -24.21 -4.90
CA THR A 4 -13.51 -23.78 -3.58
C THR A 4 -12.27 -22.91 -3.77
N PRO A 5 -12.03 -21.88 -2.91
CA PRO A 5 -10.80 -21.11 -2.95
C PRO A 5 -9.56 -22.01 -2.86
N PRO A 6 -8.51 -21.78 -3.68
CA PRO A 6 -7.26 -22.52 -3.59
C PRO A 6 -6.54 -22.23 -2.27
N THR A 7 -5.79 -23.22 -1.77
CA THR A 7 -4.99 -23.05 -0.55
C THR A 7 -3.75 -22.17 -0.80
N PRO A 8 -3.14 -21.57 0.25
CA PRO A 8 -1.89 -20.82 0.09
C PRO A 8 -0.76 -21.63 -0.58
N GLN A 9 -0.70 -22.95 -0.33
CA GLN A 9 0.26 -23.84 -0.97
C GLN A 9 -0.01 -24.03 -2.46
N GLN A 10 -1.28 -24.12 -2.88
CA GLN A 10 -1.65 -24.17 -4.30
C GLN A 10 -1.37 -22.82 -4.99
N LEU A 11 -1.66 -21.71 -4.31
CA LEU A 11 -1.36 -20.36 -4.79
C LEU A 11 0.15 -20.11 -4.94
N ALA A 12 0.98 -20.67 -4.07
CA ALA A 12 2.44 -20.54 -4.12
C ALA A 12 3.10 -21.31 -5.30
N LEU A 13 2.39 -22.26 -5.93
CA LEU A 13 2.89 -23.02 -7.08
C LEU A 13 2.64 -22.33 -8.44
N LEU A 14 1.78 -21.31 -8.48
CA LEU A 14 1.47 -20.54 -9.69
C LEU A 14 2.53 -19.46 -9.95
N LEU A 15 2.85 -19.21 -11.22
CA LEU A 15 3.63 -18.05 -11.65
C LEU A 15 2.82 -16.74 -11.52
N ASP A 16 3.50 -15.60 -11.52
CA ASP A 16 2.85 -14.29 -11.32
C ASP A 16 1.87 -13.95 -12.45
N GLU A 17 2.18 -14.39 -13.68
CA GLU A 17 1.35 -14.23 -14.88
C GLU A 17 0.10 -15.13 -14.81
N GLU A 18 0.30 -16.43 -14.55
CA GLU A 18 -0.79 -17.41 -14.40
C GLU A 18 -1.78 -17.00 -13.31
N LEU A 19 -1.25 -16.50 -12.19
CA LEU A 19 -2.03 -16.02 -11.06
C LEU A 19 -2.91 -14.82 -11.43
N GLN A 20 -2.39 -13.89 -12.25
CA GLN A 20 -3.12 -12.73 -12.76
C GLN A 20 -4.20 -13.13 -13.78
N ASP A 21 -3.87 -14.00 -14.74
CA ASP A 21 -4.83 -14.48 -15.75
C ASP A 21 -5.96 -15.30 -15.12
N LEU A 22 -5.64 -16.17 -14.16
CA LEU A 22 -6.65 -16.89 -13.36
C LEU A 22 -7.49 -15.91 -12.54
N ALA A 23 -6.90 -14.91 -11.86
CA ALA A 23 -7.65 -13.90 -11.13
C ALA A 23 -8.65 -13.17 -12.06
N ALA A 24 -8.21 -12.74 -13.24
CA ALA A 24 -9.06 -12.07 -14.22
C ALA A 24 -10.17 -12.97 -14.77
N LEU A 25 -9.90 -14.26 -15.02
CA LEU A 25 -10.88 -15.25 -15.47
C LEU A 25 -11.96 -15.49 -14.41
N TRP A 26 -11.56 -15.77 -13.17
CA TRP A 26 -12.49 -15.98 -12.06
C TRP A 26 -13.26 -14.70 -11.71
N ARG A 27 -12.65 -13.52 -11.86
CA ARG A 27 -13.32 -12.23 -11.63
C ARG A 27 -14.41 -11.93 -12.66
N LYS A 28 -14.22 -12.34 -13.92
CA LYS A 28 -15.26 -12.32 -14.97
C LYS A 28 -16.41 -13.28 -14.62
N GLN A 29 -16.11 -14.52 -14.23
CA GLN A 29 -17.14 -15.49 -13.81
C GLN A 29 -17.94 -15.01 -12.59
N ALA A 30 -17.27 -14.39 -11.61
CA ALA A 30 -17.93 -13.72 -10.49
C ALA A 30 -18.85 -12.57 -10.93
N ALA A 31 -18.43 -11.76 -11.91
CA ALA A 31 -19.27 -10.70 -12.49
C ALA A 31 -20.53 -11.24 -13.22
N HIS A 32 -20.47 -12.46 -13.76
CA HIS A 32 -21.64 -13.18 -14.28
C HIS A 32 -22.52 -13.85 -13.19
N GLY A 33 -22.29 -13.55 -11.90
CA GLY A 33 -23.12 -14.01 -10.79
C GLY A 33 -22.74 -15.39 -10.22
N VAL A 34 -21.64 -16.01 -10.68
CA VAL A 34 -21.19 -17.31 -10.18
C VAL A 34 -20.68 -17.16 -8.73
N ARG A 35 -21.54 -17.39 -7.74
CA ARG A 35 -21.24 -17.22 -6.31
C ARG A 35 -19.90 -17.82 -5.83
N PRO A 36 -19.52 -19.08 -6.14
CA PRO A 36 -18.22 -19.61 -5.71
C PRO A 36 -17.01 -18.93 -6.38
N ALA A 37 -17.18 -18.36 -7.58
CA ALA A 37 -16.09 -17.69 -8.29
C ALA A 37 -15.56 -16.44 -7.55
N PHE A 38 -16.39 -15.77 -6.74
CA PHE A 38 -15.95 -14.66 -5.90
C PHE A 38 -14.86 -15.08 -4.89
N GLY A 39 -15.01 -16.24 -4.25
CA GLY A 39 -14.04 -16.75 -3.28
C GLY A 39 -12.72 -17.14 -3.93
N VAL A 40 -12.79 -17.77 -5.12
CA VAL A 40 -11.60 -18.14 -5.90
C VAL A 40 -10.87 -16.90 -6.43
N ALA A 41 -11.60 -15.96 -7.04
CA ALA A 41 -11.05 -14.68 -7.51
C ALA A 41 -10.36 -13.91 -6.38
N HIS A 42 -11.02 -13.78 -5.22
CA HIS A 42 -10.45 -13.02 -4.10
C HIS A 42 -9.17 -13.64 -3.53
N ALA A 43 -9.06 -14.97 -3.50
CA ALA A 43 -7.86 -15.67 -3.06
C ALA A 43 -6.67 -15.41 -4.02
N LEU A 44 -6.92 -15.50 -5.33
CA LEU A 44 -5.93 -15.18 -6.36
C LEU A 44 -5.51 -13.69 -6.30
N GLU A 45 -6.49 -12.77 -6.25
CA GLU A 45 -6.26 -11.32 -6.10
C GLU A 45 -5.51 -10.96 -4.81
N ALA A 46 -5.70 -11.71 -3.72
CA ALA A 46 -4.97 -11.51 -2.46
C ALA A 46 -3.50 -11.89 -2.59
N GLU A 47 -3.20 -12.99 -3.27
CA GLU A 47 -1.83 -13.43 -3.55
C GLU A 47 -1.12 -12.48 -4.54
N CYS A 48 -1.77 -12.04 -5.63
CA CYS A 48 -1.21 -11.02 -6.53
C CYS A 48 -0.79 -9.77 -5.76
N ARG A 49 -1.67 -9.29 -4.86
CA ARG A 49 -1.38 -8.13 -4.00
C ARG A 49 -0.30 -8.43 -2.96
N ARG A 50 -0.11 -9.67 -2.51
CA ARG A 50 0.96 -10.07 -1.58
C ARG A 50 2.32 -9.96 -2.28
N ARG A 51 2.50 -10.69 -3.38
CA ARG A 51 3.73 -10.71 -4.18
C ARG A 51 4.11 -9.32 -4.68
N GLY A 52 3.13 -8.56 -5.18
CA GLY A 52 3.33 -7.16 -5.60
C GLY A 52 3.81 -6.22 -4.48
N ARG A 53 3.35 -6.41 -3.23
CA ARG A 53 3.88 -5.65 -2.08
C ARG A 53 5.31 -6.08 -1.72
N GLU A 54 5.64 -7.35 -1.84
CA GLU A 54 6.97 -7.88 -1.53
C GLU A 54 8.02 -7.41 -2.55
N HIS A 55 7.70 -7.44 -3.85
CA HIS A 55 8.55 -6.85 -4.89
C HIS A 55 8.76 -5.33 -4.67
N MET A 56 7.68 -4.58 -4.37
CA MET A 56 7.78 -3.15 -4.06
C MET A 56 8.53 -2.85 -2.75
N ALA A 57 8.55 -3.80 -1.79
CA ALA A 57 9.35 -3.68 -0.58
C ALA A 57 10.84 -3.93 -0.83
N GLN A 58 11.18 -4.88 -1.71
CA GLN A 58 12.56 -5.14 -2.15
C GLN A 58 13.15 -3.96 -2.95
N LEU A 59 12.35 -3.36 -3.84
CA LEU A 59 12.76 -2.19 -4.62
C LEU A 59 12.86 -0.90 -3.79
N ARG A 60 12.29 -0.85 -2.58
CA ARG A 60 12.37 0.32 -1.72
C ARG A 60 13.69 0.29 -0.92
N PRO A 61 14.63 1.23 -1.13
CA PRO A 61 15.87 1.26 -0.35
C PRO A 61 15.54 1.33 1.15
N ALA A 62 16.31 0.60 1.94
CA ALA A 62 16.07 0.36 3.37
C ALA A 62 16.21 1.64 4.21
N ARG A 63 15.20 2.51 4.16
CA ARG A 63 15.03 3.59 5.14
C ARG A 63 14.79 2.93 6.49
N VAL A 64 15.81 3.01 7.34
CA VAL A 64 15.83 2.51 8.72
C VAL A 64 14.54 2.90 9.42
N SER A 65 13.92 1.93 10.10
CA SER A 65 12.65 2.11 10.77
C SER A 65 12.77 3.13 11.90
N ALA A 66 12.27 4.34 11.69
CA ALA A 66 11.75 5.14 12.79
C ALA A 66 10.68 4.29 13.48
N SER A 67 10.88 4.01 14.76
CA SER A 67 10.11 2.98 15.47
C SER A 67 8.70 3.45 15.80
N ALA A 68 7.83 2.46 16.00
CA ALA A 68 6.58 2.49 16.77
C ALA A 68 5.82 3.83 16.83
N ASP A 69 4.75 3.91 16.04
CA ASP A 69 3.58 4.68 16.44
C ASP A 69 2.36 3.75 16.33
N GLU A 70 1.91 3.18 17.46
CA GLU A 70 0.67 2.39 17.56
C GLU A 70 -0.59 3.31 17.54
N GLY A 71 -0.51 4.35 16.71
CA GLY A 71 -1.45 5.46 16.56
C GLY A 71 -2.57 5.17 15.57
N ARG A 72 -3.60 4.48 16.09
CA ARG A 72 -4.87 4.14 15.43
C ARG A 72 -5.53 5.33 14.69
N TRP A 73 -6.43 5.01 13.74
CA TRP A 73 -7.70 5.71 13.41
C TRP A 73 -7.62 7.18 12.80
N TRP A 74 -8.55 7.61 11.89
CA TRP A 74 -8.79 8.97 11.27
C TRP A 74 -7.62 9.96 11.02
N ASN A 75 -6.42 9.46 10.76
CA ASN A 75 -5.25 10.25 10.35
C ASN A 75 -5.05 10.32 8.82
N ARG A 76 -5.48 11.34 8.06
CA ARG A 76 -6.59 12.30 8.23
C ARG A 76 -7.01 12.77 6.83
N LEU A 77 -8.27 13.19 6.65
CA LEU A 77 -8.83 13.64 5.36
C LEU A 77 -8.35 15.05 4.95
N TRP A 78 -7.03 15.29 4.94
CA TRP A 78 -6.45 16.63 4.74
C TRP A 78 -5.22 16.60 3.82
N PRO A 79 -5.13 17.47 2.80
CA PRO A 79 -3.93 17.60 1.99
C PRO A 79 -2.81 18.24 2.81
N GLN A 80 -1.67 17.56 2.95
CA GLN A 80 -0.49 18.09 3.64
C GLN A 80 0.30 19.02 2.71
N GLY A 81 -0.23 20.23 2.50
CA GLY A 81 0.18 21.11 1.40
C GLY A 81 0.35 22.59 1.75
N VAL A 82 1.13 22.93 2.79
CA VAL A 82 1.98 24.14 2.82
C VAL A 82 3.01 24.06 3.96
N ALA A 83 4.27 23.77 3.63
CA ALA A 83 5.41 23.99 4.53
C ALA A 83 5.82 25.47 4.49
N ALA A 84 4.95 26.35 4.99
CA ALA A 84 5.16 27.80 4.96
C ALA A 84 6.28 28.24 5.93
N ASN A 85 7.52 28.27 5.44
CA ASN A 85 8.67 28.68 6.24
C ASN A 85 8.63 30.20 6.55
N LYS A 86 8.14 30.55 7.74
CA LYS A 86 8.27 31.88 8.33
C LYS A 86 8.95 31.79 9.70
N LYS A 87 10.26 32.05 9.73
CA LYS A 87 10.99 32.44 10.94
C LYS A 87 12.27 33.19 10.55
N GLY A 88 12.26 34.49 10.85
CA GLY A 88 13.25 35.46 10.37
C GLY A 88 12.92 36.91 10.74
N LEU A 89 12.13 37.13 11.80
CA LEU A 89 11.89 38.45 12.38
C LEU A 89 12.48 38.47 13.80
N GLY A 90 13.82 38.43 13.86
CA GLY A 90 14.56 38.68 15.09
C GLY A 90 14.87 40.17 15.19
N MET A 91 14.09 40.91 15.97
CA MET A 91 14.35 42.32 16.26
C MET A 91 15.34 42.42 17.42
N SER A 92 16.65 42.35 17.13
CA SER A 92 17.68 42.75 18.09
C SER A 92 17.86 44.26 18.04
N ALA A 93 17.51 44.94 19.14
CA ALA A 93 17.62 46.39 19.29
C ALA A 93 18.89 46.72 20.08
N GLU A 94 20.04 46.71 19.42
CA GLU A 94 21.34 46.93 20.06
C GLU A 94 22.32 47.73 19.16
N SER A 95 23.11 48.60 19.81
CA SER A 95 24.30 49.28 19.28
C SER A 95 24.16 50.13 18.00
N LEU A 96 23.26 51.12 18.02
CA LEU A 96 23.55 52.41 17.37
C LEU A 96 24.48 53.22 18.30
N MET A 97 25.79 53.02 18.17
CA MET A 97 26.79 53.82 18.90
C MET A 97 28.06 54.04 18.06
N LEU A 98 28.02 55.12 17.28
CA LEU A 98 29.16 55.90 16.77
C LEU A 98 28.84 57.36 17.10
N PRO A 99 29.80 58.13 17.62
CA PRO A 99 30.73 58.88 16.77
C PRO A 99 32.08 58.18 16.57
#